data_AF-A0A8J6Y895-F1
#
_entry.id   AF-A0A8J6Y895-F1
#
_cell.length_a   1.000
_cell.length_b   1.000
_cell.length_c   1.000
_cell.angle_alpha   90.00
_cell.angle_beta   90.00
_cell.angle_gamma   90.00
#
_symmetry.space_group_name_H-M   'P 1'
#
loop_
_entity.id
_entity.type
_entity.pdbx_description
1 polymer ?
#
loop_
_entity_poly.entity_id
_entity_poly.type
_entity_poly.pdbx_seq_one_letter_code
_entity_poly.pdbx_strand_id
1 'polypeptide(L)'
;MAGASLLDLDRDDGLDAAYLAIADHRPLPLGRYLLRRGSGEKPYWTYQAVVHDLEAKPSCRAGNVRRSLTAILKDGVKREMTSLSVEPLGVWRSRGLTLEEMVEAFEASILELSVAIASPLRVILLLDGMDDLEEVSHLLRSRLLRKARRSFRTVDGEAALVEVQKQGLRLHFRFVPGSLSGYSVTCIDDPA
;
A
#
# COMPACT_ATOMS: atom_id res chain seq x y z
N MET A 1 -7.87 42.55 3.01
CA MET A 1 -8.17 41.85 4.26
C MET A 1 -8.19 40.36 3.97
N ALA A 2 -7.16 39.63 4.39
CA ALA A 2 -7.02 38.20 4.17
C ALA A 2 -7.85 37.45 5.20
N GLY A 3 -9.02 36.96 4.81
CA GLY A 3 -9.83 36.04 5.60
C GLY A 3 -9.28 34.63 5.44
N ALA A 4 -8.86 34.03 6.56
CA ALA A 4 -8.34 32.68 6.63
C ALA A 4 -9.34 31.66 6.05
N SER A 5 -9.00 31.03 4.93
CA SER A 5 -9.68 29.85 4.42
C SER A 5 -9.19 28.63 5.21
N LEU A 6 -9.70 28.47 6.43
CA LEU A 6 -9.53 27.21 7.17
C LEU A 6 -10.34 26.15 6.42
N LEU A 7 -9.64 25.24 5.74
CA LEU A 7 -10.26 24.13 5.03
C LEU A 7 -10.67 23.07 6.07
N ASP A 8 -11.96 23.02 6.36
CA ASP A 8 -12.58 22.00 7.22
C ASP A 8 -12.68 20.69 6.42
N LEU A 9 -11.89 19.69 6.81
CA LEU A 9 -11.73 18.41 6.10
C LEU A 9 -12.72 17.33 6.59
N ASP A 10 -13.64 17.68 7.49
CA ASP A 10 -14.51 16.71 8.17
C ASP A 10 -15.84 16.42 7.42
N ARG A 11 -15.98 16.85 6.15
CA ARG A 11 -17.12 16.52 5.28
C ARG A 11 -16.64 15.83 4.00
N ASP A 12 -17.41 14.88 3.47
CA ASP A 12 -17.13 14.20 2.18
C ASP A 12 -16.88 15.18 1.02
N ASP A 13 -17.55 16.35 1.03
CA ASP A 13 -17.33 17.45 0.06
C ASP A 13 -15.95 18.14 0.22
N GLY A 14 -15.31 17.99 1.39
CA GLY A 14 -14.02 18.57 1.73
C GLY A 14 -12.84 17.84 1.08
N LEU A 15 -12.99 16.54 0.77
CA LEU A 15 -11.92 15.79 0.09
C LEU A 15 -11.77 16.26 -1.36
N ASP A 16 -12.89 16.33 -2.10
CA ASP A 16 -12.91 16.81 -3.48
C ASP A 16 -12.41 18.28 -3.58
N ALA A 17 -12.84 19.13 -2.64
CA ALA A 17 -12.37 20.52 -2.56
C ALA A 17 -10.89 20.63 -2.18
N ALA A 18 -10.40 19.80 -1.24
CA ALA A 18 -8.99 19.76 -0.87
C ALA A 18 -8.11 19.28 -2.03
N TYR A 19 -8.59 18.31 -2.80
CA TYR A 19 -7.89 17.81 -3.97
C TYR A 19 -7.83 18.85 -5.11
N LEU A 20 -8.93 19.58 -5.36
CA LEU A 20 -8.95 20.69 -6.33
C LEU A 20 -8.01 21.84 -5.90
N ALA A 21 -8.01 22.20 -4.62
CA ALA A 21 -7.11 23.22 -4.08
C ALA A 21 -5.61 22.82 -4.16
N ILE A 22 -5.30 21.52 -4.06
CA ILE A 22 -3.93 21.01 -4.24
C ILE A 22 -3.53 21.08 -5.73
N ALA A 23 -4.44 20.75 -6.65
CA ALA A 23 -4.18 20.81 -8.09
C ALA A 23 -3.84 22.24 -8.57
N ASP A 24 -4.53 23.25 -8.04
CA ASP A 24 -4.34 24.66 -8.42
C ASP A 24 -3.06 25.31 -7.83
N HIS A 25 -2.41 24.70 -6.84
CA HIS A 25 -1.28 25.31 -6.13
C HIS A 25 0.03 24.50 -6.22
N ARG A 26 -0.03 23.19 -6.46
CA ARG A 26 1.13 22.32 -6.73
C ARG A 26 0.63 20.99 -7.30
N PRO A 27 0.53 20.80 -8.62
CA PRO A 27 0.07 19.54 -9.18
C PRO A 27 1.07 18.44 -8.81
N LEU A 28 0.68 17.58 -7.88
CA LEU A 28 1.46 16.38 -7.58
C LEU A 28 1.20 15.39 -8.70
N PRO A 29 2.25 14.83 -9.32
CA PRO A 29 2.07 13.88 -10.40
C PRO A 29 1.32 12.64 -9.91
N LEU A 30 0.41 12.12 -10.72
CA LEU A 30 -0.23 10.82 -10.48
C LEU A 30 0.83 9.73 -10.29
N GLY A 31 0.67 8.91 -9.25
CA GLY A 31 1.68 7.92 -8.86
C GLY A 31 2.73 8.46 -7.89
N ARG A 32 2.47 9.60 -7.23
CA ARG A 32 3.30 10.16 -6.14
C ARG A 32 2.53 10.14 -4.81
N TYR A 33 3.10 10.80 -3.80
CA TYR A 33 2.52 10.89 -2.47
C TYR A 33 2.84 12.25 -1.82
N LEU A 34 1.99 12.67 -0.89
CA LEU A 34 2.32 13.66 0.13
C LEU A 34 2.76 12.95 1.39
N LEU A 35 3.78 13.50 2.05
CA LEU A 35 4.21 13.05 3.36
C LEU A 35 3.83 14.09 4.39
N ARG A 36 3.05 13.67 5.39
CA ARG A 36 2.72 14.46 6.57
C ARG A 36 3.34 13.82 7.80
N ARG A 37 3.83 14.66 8.71
CA ARG A 37 4.29 14.22 10.03
C ARG A 37 3.19 14.52 11.03
N GLY A 38 2.73 13.51 11.75
CA GLY A 38 1.79 13.68 12.85
C GLY A 38 2.41 14.53 13.96
N SER A 39 1.66 15.51 14.45
CA SER A 39 2.03 16.36 15.60
C SER A 39 1.52 15.73 16.90
N GLY A 40 2.08 14.58 17.27
CA GLY A 40 1.75 13.87 18.50
C GLY A 40 3.00 13.55 19.33
N GLU A 41 2.79 13.05 20.56
CA GLU A 41 3.85 12.67 21.50
C GLU A 41 4.81 11.61 20.92
N LYS A 42 4.29 10.74 20.04
CA LYS A 42 5.07 9.86 19.17
C LYS A 42 4.87 10.28 17.72
N PRO A 43 5.91 10.79 17.03
CA PRO A 43 5.77 11.21 15.64
C PRO A 43 5.52 9.98 14.77
N TYR A 44 4.38 9.97 14.07
CA TYR A 44 4.09 9.03 13.00
C TYR A 44 4.12 9.74 11.65
N TRP A 45 4.30 8.98 10.59
CA TRP A 45 4.29 9.47 9.22
C TRP A 45 3.03 9.02 8.52
N THR A 46 2.33 9.95 7.89
CA THR A 46 1.14 9.67 7.06
C THR A 46 1.48 9.96 5.62
N TYR A 47 1.32 8.95 4.77
CA TYR A 47 1.46 9.09 3.33
C TYR A 47 0.08 9.25 2.71
N GLN A 48 -0.14 10.30 1.93
CA GLN A 48 -1.36 10.47 1.12
C GLN A 48 -1.02 10.17 -0.33
N ALA A 49 -1.49 9.03 -0.83
CA ALA A 49 -1.19 8.57 -2.19
C ALA A 49 -2.03 9.32 -3.22
N VAL A 50 -1.39 9.82 -4.28
CA VAL A 50 -2.06 10.53 -5.37
C VAL A 50 -2.36 9.56 -6.51
N VAL A 51 -3.54 8.94 -6.46
CA VAL A 51 -3.91 7.81 -7.36
C VAL A 51 -5.10 8.09 -8.28
N HIS A 52 -5.95 9.06 -7.93
CA HIS A 52 -7.09 9.47 -8.73
C HIS A 52 -6.72 10.62 -9.67
N ASP A 53 -7.03 10.44 -10.95
CA ASP A 53 -7.07 11.54 -11.92
C ASP A 53 -8.36 12.33 -11.72
N LEU A 54 -8.23 13.64 -11.50
CA LEU A 54 -9.31 14.54 -11.13
C LEU A 54 -9.60 15.61 -12.19
N GLU A 55 -8.88 15.62 -13.32
CA GLU A 55 -8.99 16.70 -14.31
C GLU A 55 -10.35 16.72 -15.05
N ALA A 56 -11.13 15.63 -15.03
CA ALA A 56 -12.44 15.59 -15.70
C ALA A 56 -13.48 14.67 -15.04
N LYS A 57 -13.07 13.47 -14.59
CA LYS A 57 -13.88 12.49 -13.84
C LYS A 57 -12.94 11.69 -12.93
N PRO A 58 -13.21 11.57 -11.62
CA PRO A 58 -12.40 10.73 -10.74
C PRO A 58 -12.27 9.33 -11.33
N SER A 59 -11.07 8.98 -11.78
CA SER A 59 -10.75 7.66 -12.31
C SER A 59 -9.42 7.20 -11.73
N CYS A 60 -9.32 5.91 -11.44
CA CYS A 60 -8.10 5.30 -10.94
C CYS A 60 -7.67 4.19 -11.89
N ARG A 61 -6.36 4.07 -12.12
CA ARG A 61 -5.76 2.93 -12.83
C ARG A 61 -4.85 2.19 -11.87
N ALA A 62 -4.80 0.86 -11.96
CA ALA A 62 -3.90 0.04 -11.14
C ALA A 62 -2.44 0.51 -11.21
N GLY A 63 -2.01 1.01 -12.37
CA GLY A 63 -0.69 1.62 -12.54
C GLY A 63 -0.42 2.85 -11.67
N ASN A 64 -1.44 3.67 -11.37
CA ASN A 64 -1.30 4.83 -10.49
C ASN A 64 -1.08 4.38 -9.04
N VAL A 65 -1.91 3.45 -8.56
CA VAL A 65 -1.75 2.83 -7.23
C VAL A 65 -0.37 2.19 -7.10
N ARG A 66 0.03 1.38 -8.08
CA ARG A 66 1.32 0.71 -8.11
C ARG A 66 2.49 1.70 -8.00
N ARG A 67 2.47 2.78 -8.79
CA ARG A 67 3.52 3.81 -8.75
C ARG A 67 3.57 4.55 -7.41
N SER A 68 2.43 5.00 -6.90
CA SER A 68 2.34 5.70 -5.60
C SER A 68 2.81 4.81 -4.46
N LEU A 69 2.27 3.59 -4.37
CA LEU A 69 2.60 2.66 -3.31
C LEU A 69 4.08 2.24 -3.36
N THR A 70 4.63 1.97 -4.55
CA THR A 70 6.06 1.68 -4.70
C THR A 70 6.93 2.86 -4.24
N ALA A 71 6.53 4.10 -4.55
CA ALA A 71 7.26 5.29 -4.10
C ALA A 71 7.21 5.45 -2.58
N ILE A 72 6.04 5.22 -1.96
CA ILE A 72 5.84 5.24 -0.50
C ILE A 72 6.69 4.16 0.17
N LEU A 73 6.61 2.94 -0.33
CA LEU A 73 7.37 1.79 0.16
C LEU A 73 8.88 2.05 0.12
N LYS A 74 9.40 2.63 -0.97
CA LYS A 74 10.82 3.01 -1.09
C LYS A 74 11.22 4.09 -0.07
N ASP A 75 10.37 5.08 0.18
CA ASP A 75 10.63 6.10 1.19
C ASP A 75 10.57 5.52 2.61
N GLY A 76 9.63 4.61 2.87
CA GLY A 76 9.54 3.88 4.13
C GLY A 76 10.80 3.10 4.45
N VAL A 77 11.36 2.37 3.48
CA VAL A 77 12.65 1.66 3.64
C VAL A 77 13.78 2.64 3.93
N LYS A 78 13.88 3.77 3.21
CA LYS A 78 14.89 4.81 3.47
C LYS A 78 14.79 5.42 4.87
N ARG A 79 13.60 5.40 5.46
CA ARG A 79 13.31 5.88 6.81
C ARG A 79 13.37 4.77 7.87
N GLU A 80 13.85 3.58 7.48
CA GLU A 80 13.99 2.40 8.36
C GLU A 80 12.66 2.00 9.02
N MET A 81 11.54 2.21 8.30
CA MET A 81 10.23 1.78 8.77
C MET A 81 10.14 0.25 8.73
N THR A 82 9.64 -0.33 9.82
CA THR A 82 9.42 -1.77 9.94
C THR A 82 7.98 -2.19 9.64
N SER A 83 7.05 -1.23 9.66
CA SER A 83 5.63 -1.47 9.40
C SER A 83 4.99 -0.31 8.64
N LEU A 84 4.16 -0.65 7.66
CA LEU A 84 3.31 0.27 6.90
C LEU A 84 1.88 -0.29 6.83
N SER A 85 0.91 0.56 7.13
CA SER A 85 -0.51 0.26 6.96
C SER A 85 -1.05 1.07 5.80
N VAL A 86 -1.85 0.44 4.95
CA VAL A 86 -2.32 1.00 3.68
C VAL A 86 -3.82 0.78 3.60
N GLU A 87 -4.59 1.80 3.25
CA GLU A 87 -6.01 1.65 2.91
C GLU A 87 -6.19 1.08 1.48
N PRO A 88 -7.39 0.67 1.06
CA PRO A 88 -7.68 0.17 -0.29
C PRO A 88 -7.54 1.27 -1.35
N LEU A 89 -6.30 1.62 -1.69
CA LEU A 89 -5.98 2.76 -2.55
C LEU A 89 -6.67 2.63 -3.91
N GLY A 90 -7.35 3.70 -4.32
CA GLY A 90 -7.97 3.77 -5.64
C GLY A 90 -9.31 3.06 -5.75
N VAL A 91 -9.78 2.36 -4.72
CA VAL A 91 -11.14 1.80 -4.64
C VAL A 91 -12.08 2.94 -4.29
N TRP A 92 -13.00 3.27 -5.21
CA TRP A 92 -13.93 4.38 -5.03
C TRP A 92 -15.24 4.15 -5.78
N ARG A 93 -16.27 3.69 -5.05
CA ARG A 93 -17.60 3.40 -5.61
C ARG A 93 -17.48 2.62 -6.93
N SER A 94 -18.25 3.00 -7.95
CA SER A 94 -18.18 2.41 -9.31
C SER A 94 -17.16 3.07 -10.25
N ARG A 95 -16.31 3.98 -9.75
CA ARG A 95 -15.39 4.80 -10.57
C ARG A 95 -13.91 4.55 -10.29
N GLY A 96 -13.61 3.85 -9.21
CA GLY A 96 -12.29 3.40 -8.84
C GLY A 96 -11.97 1.99 -9.36
N LEU A 97 -10.93 1.41 -8.79
CA LEU A 97 -10.54 0.03 -9.02
C LEU A 97 -11.51 -0.93 -8.35
N THR A 98 -11.64 -2.13 -8.91
CA THR A 98 -12.16 -3.27 -8.17
C THR A 98 -11.20 -3.67 -7.05
N LEU A 99 -11.68 -4.43 -6.06
CA LEU A 99 -10.81 -5.00 -5.02
C LEU A 99 -9.70 -5.87 -5.63
N GLU A 100 -10.01 -6.67 -6.65
CA GLU A 100 -9.04 -7.50 -7.35
C GLU A 100 -7.93 -6.67 -8.02
N GLU A 101 -8.29 -5.60 -8.72
CA GLU A 101 -7.32 -4.69 -9.36
C GLU A 101 -6.45 -3.96 -8.33
N MET A 102 -7.03 -3.57 -7.19
CA MET A 102 -6.28 -2.95 -6.09
C MET A 102 -5.31 -3.95 -5.46
N VAL A 103 -5.76 -5.18 -5.18
CA VAL A 103 -4.91 -6.26 -4.62
C VAL A 103 -3.78 -6.61 -5.58
N GLU A 104 -4.04 -6.63 -6.88
CA GLU A 104 -3.00 -6.81 -7.91
C GLU A 104 -1.96 -5.70 -7.87
N ALA A 105 -2.39 -4.43 -7.82
CA ALA A 105 -1.49 -3.29 -7.71
C ALA A 105 -0.69 -3.31 -6.40
N PHE A 106 -1.32 -3.70 -5.30
CA PHE A 106 -0.71 -3.85 -3.98
C PHE A 106 0.40 -4.91 -3.99
N GLU A 107 0.10 -6.12 -4.45
CA GLU A 107 1.08 -7.22 -4.54
C GLU A 107 2.25 -6.85 -5.46
N ALA A 108 1.96 -6.26 -6.63
CA ALA A 108 2.99 -5.83 -7.58
C ALA A 108 3.97 -4.82 -6.96
N SER A 109 3.45 -3.88 -6.16
CA SER A 109 4.26 -2.86 -5.47
C SER A 109 5.17 -3.47 -4.41
N ILE A 110 4.66 -4.43 -3.63
CA ILE A 110 5.45 -5.13 -2.61
C ILE A 110 6.56 -5.95 -3.27
N LEU A 111 6.24 -6.69 -4.33
CA LEU A 111 7.23 -7.46 -5.08
C LEU A 111 8.28 -6.55 -5.71
N GLU A 112 7.92 -5.36 -6.18
CA GLU A 112 8.90 -4.39 -6.68
C GLU A 112 9.84 -3.88 -5.61
N LEU A 113 9.32 -3.58 -4.42
CA LEU A 113 10.15 -3.13 -3.31
C LEU A 113 11.07 -4.25 -2.81
N SER A 114 10.59 -5.49 -2.77
CA SER A 114 11.23 -6.60 -2.06
C SER A 114 12.68 -6.89 -2.46
N VAL A 115 13.09 -6.48 -3.66
CA VAL A 115 14.46 -6.58 -4.18
C VAL A 115 15.43 -5.63 -3.44
N ALA A 116 14.93 -4.57 -2.80
CA ALA A 116 15.71 -3.52 -2.15
C ALA A 116 15.53 -3.50 -0.61
N ILE A 117 14.88 -4.50 -0.04
CA ILE A 117 14.58 -4.55 1.39
C ILE A 117 15.73 -5.22 2.14
N ALA A 118 16.45 -4.44 2.96
CA ALA A 118 17.52 -4.95 3.84
C ALA A 118 16.98 -5.48 5.19
N SER A 119 15.86 -4.94 5.68
CA SER A 119 15.25 -5.32 6.96
C SER A 119 13.79 -5.75 6.76
N PRO A 120 13.27 -6.77 7.47
CA PRO A 120 11.89 -7.21 7.31
C PRO A 120 10.88 -6.06 7.36
N LEU A 121 10.05 -5.96 6.32
CA LEU A 121 8.99 -4.96 6.24
C LEU A 121 7.63 -5.64 6.33
N ARG A 122 6.83 -5.19 7.30
CA ARG A 122 5.42 -5.57 7.45
C ARG A 122 4.54 -4.58 6.67
N VAL A 123 3.73 -5.09 5.76
CA VAL A 123 2.74 -4.28 5.02
C VAL A 123 1.35 -4.85 5.29
N ILE A 124 0.45 -4.00 5.80
CA ILE A 124 -0.90 -4.37 6.21
C ILE A 124 -1.89 -3.58 5.36
N LEU A 125 -2.84 -4.27 4.72
CA LEU A 125 -3.98 -3.61 4.10
C LEU A 125 -5.11 -3.46 5.14
N LEU A 126 -5.52 -2.23 5.39
CA LEU A 126 -6.63 -1.88 6.27
C LEU A 126 -7.93 -2.04 5.49
N LEU A 127 -8.86 -2.84 6.01
CA LEU A 127 -10.15 -3.13 5.40
C LEU A 127 -11.24 -2.86 6.45
N ASP A 128 -12.34 -2.25 6.02
CA ASP A 128 -13.41 -1.83 6.92
C ASP A 128 -14.39 -2.97 7.24
N GLY A 129 -14.58 -3.90 6.31
CA GLY A 129 -15.52 -5.01 6.41
C GLY A 129 -14.87 -6.39 6.53
N MET A 130 -15.58 -7.31 7.19
CA MET A 130 -15.17 -8.72 7.29
C MET A 130 -15.26 -9.46 5.94
N ASP A 131 -16.25 -9.12 5.11
CA ASP A 131 -16.41 -9.75 3.79
C ASP A 131 -15.23 -9.40 2.87
N ASP A 132 -14.85 -8.11 2.83
CA ASP A 132 -13.67 -7.65 2.10
C ASP A 132 -12.39 -8.32 2.63
N LEU A 133 -12.30 -8.54 3.95
CA LEU A 133 -11.17 -9.19 4.59
C LEU A 133 -10.99 -10.63 4.11
N GLU A 134 -12.07 -11.40 4.01
CA GLU A 134 -12.03 -12.78 3.50
C GLU A 134 -11.66 -12.81 2.03
N GLU A 135 -12.33 -12.01 1.20
CA GLU A 135 -12.07 -11.93 -0.25
C GLU A 135 -10.61 -11.56 -0.52
N VAL A 136 -10.12 -10.48 0.09
CA VAL A 136 -8.74 -10.02 -0.08
C VAL A 136 -7.76 -11.07 0.41
N SER A 137 -8.01 -11.72 1.56
CA SER A 137 -7.17 -12.80 2.07
C SER A 137 -7.04 -13.94 1.07
N HIS A 138 -8.15 -14.35 0.45
CA HIS A 138 -8.17 -15.36 -0.61
C HIS A 138 -7.41 -14.92 -1.86
N LEU A 139 -7.60 -13.67 -2.31
CA LEU A 139 -6.88 -13.11 -3.45
C LEU A 139 -5.37 -13.07 -3.19
N LEU A 140 -4.94 -12.54 -2.06
CA LEU A 140 -3.54 -12.46 -1.64
C LEU A 140 -2.89 -13.85 -1.55
N ARG A 141 -3.58 -14.83 -0.94
CA ARG A 141 -3.09 -16.22 -0.85
C ARG A 141 -2.95 -16.86 -2.22
N SER A 142 -4.01 -16.80 -3.02
CA SER A 142 -4.02 -17.45 -4.33
C SER A 142 -2.94 -16.87 -5.26
N ARG A 143 -2.76 -15.55 -5.26
CA ARG A 143 -1.76 -14.86 -6.09
C ARG A 143 -0.33 -15.15 -5.66
N LEU A 144 -0.07 -15.18 -4.35
CA LEU A 144 1.24 -15.51 -3.80
C LEU A 144 1.60 -16.97 -4.09
N LEU A 145 0.67 -17.90 -3.89
CA LEU A 145 0.89 -19.33 -4.15
C LEU A 145 1.15 -19.62 -5.63
N ARG A 146 0.51 -18.88 -6.55
CA ARG A 146 0.82 -18.97 -8.00
C ARG A 146 2.25 -18.56 -8.35
N LYS A 147 2.91 -17.77 -7.50
CA LYS A 147 4.32 -17.32 -7.67
C LYS A 147 5.30 -18.12 -6.82
N ALA A 148 4.79 -19.03 -5.99
CA ALA A 148 5.60 -19.79 -5.06
C ALA A 148 6.52 -20.75 -5.81
N ARG A 149 7.82 -20.70 -5.48
CA ARG A 149 8.75 -21.77 -5.82
C ARG A 149 8.63 -22.94 -4.83
N ARG A 150 8.46 -22.59 -3.55
CA ARG A 150 8.25 -23.52 -2.44
C ARG A 150 7.26 -22.91 -1.46
N SER A 151 6.41 -23.75 -0.88
CA SER A 151 5.51 -23.37 0.21
C SER A 151 5.79 -24.26 1.41
N PHE A 152 6.02 -23.66 2.56
CA PHE A 152 6.25 -24.36 3.82
C PHE A 152 5.04 -24.15 4.73
N ARG A 153 4.47 -25.24 5.23
CA ARG A 153 3.55 -25.19 6.36
C ARG A 153 4.39 -25.19 7.62
N THR A 154 4.32 -24.12 8.38
CA THR A 154 4.88 -24.01 9.73
C THR A 154 4.05 -24.89 10.68
N VAL A 155 4.72 -25.71 11.48
CA VAL A 155 4.06 -26.74 12.33
C VAL A 155 3.54 -26.16 13.65
N ASP A 156 3.92 -24.93 14.01
CA ASP A 156 3.66 -24.32 15.34
C ASP A 156 2.71 -23.12 15.33
N GLY A 157 1.74 -23.07 14.40
CA GLY A 157 0.75 -21.99 14.37
C GLY A 157 1.27 -20.63 13.88
N GLU A 158 2.53 -20.55 13.47
CA GLU A 158 3.05 -19.40 12.73
C GLU A 158 2.43 -19.32 11.33
N ALA A 159 2.42 -18.12 10.75
CA ALA A 159 1.90 -17.88 9.41
C ALA A 159 2.64 -18.70 8.34
N ALA A 160 1.89 -19.25 7.37
CA ALA A 160 2.45 -19.98 6.25
C ALA A 160 3.56 -19.19 5.55
N LEU A 161 4.70 -19.84 5.33
CA LEU A 161 5.89 -19.27 4.68
C LEU A 161 5.91 -19.66 3.21
N VAL A 162 6.03 -18.67 2.33
CA VAL A 162 6.13 -18.88 0.89
C VAL A 162 7.44 -18.32 0.38
N GLU A 163 8.22 -19.14 -0.32
CA GLU A 163 9.42 -18.71 -1.04
C GLU A 163 9.05 -18.33 -2.46
N VAL A 164 9.37 -17.09 -2.84
CA VAL A 164 9.21 -16.57 -4.20
C VAL A 164 10.59 -16.22 -4.76
N GLN A 165 10.88 -16.65 -5.98
CA GLN A 165 12.10 -16.26 -6.68
C GLN A 165 11.81 -15.08 -7.62
N LYS A 166 12.54 -13.98 -7.46
CA LYS A 166 12.39 -12.78 -8.28
C LYS A 166 13.77 -12.20 -8.63
N GLN A 167 14.05 -12.06 -9.94
CA GLN A 167 15.31 -11.47 -10.44
C GLN A 167 16.58 -12.13 -9.85
N GLY A 168 16.55 -13.45 -9.65
CA GLY A 168 17.65 -14.20 -9.04
C GLY A 168 17.65 -14.21 -7.51
N LEU A 169 16.89 -13.34 -6.86
CA LEU A 169 16.75 -13.28 -5.40
C LEU A 169 15.63 -14.19 -4.89
N ARG A 170 15.82 -14.75 -3.69
CA ARG A 170 14.84 -15.50 -2.92
C ARG A 170 14.23 -14.61 -1.85
N LEU A 171 12.91 -14.57 -1.87
CA LEU A 171 12.09 -13.75 -0.99
C LEU A 171 11.22 -14.66 -0.14
N HIS A 172 11.19 -14.42 1.16
CA HIS A 172 10.26 -15.04 2.08
C HIS A 172 9.07 -14.12 2.31
N PHE A 173 7.89 -14.59 1.92
CA PHE A 173 6.61 -13.99 2.25
C PHE A 173 5.97 -14.78 3.39
N ARG A 174 5.57 -14.07 4.45
CA ARG A 174 4.75 -14.61 5.53
C ARG A 174 3.46 -13.83 5.59
N PHE A 175 2.35 -14.52 5.82
CA PHE A 175 1.14 -13.81 6.25
C PHE A 175 1.43 -13.14 7.59
N VAL A 176 0.87 -11.97 7.80
CA VAL A 176 1.08 -11.24 9.04
C VAL A 176 0.36 -11.96 10.17
N PRO A 177 1.02 -12.33 11.29
CA PRO A 177 0.34 -12.92 12.44
C PRO A 177 -0.77 -12.00 12.94
N GLY A 178 -1.99 -12.53 13.04
CA GLY A 178 -3.19 -11.79 13.45
C GLY A 178 -3.83 -10.89 12.38
N SER A 179 -3.35 -10.88 11.14
CA SER A 179 -3.97 -10.14 10.03
C SER A 179 -4.18 -11.05 8.82
N LEU A 180 -5.40 -11.02 8.26
CA LEU A 180 -5.75 -11.75 7.05
C LEU A 180 -5.39 -10.99 5.76
N SER A 181 -4.95 -9.73 5.87
CA SER A 181 -4.85 -8.76 4.77
C SER A 181 -3.45 -8.21 4.53
N GLY A 182 -2.39 -8.88 4.99
CA GLY A 182 -1.03 -8.35 4.90
C GLY A 182 0.07 -9.38 4.76
N TYR A 183 1.25 -8.90 4.38
CA TYR A 183 2.49 -9.68 4.29
C TYR A 183 3.59 -9.10 5.17
N SER A 184 4.43 -9.99 5.68
CA SER A 184 5.80 -9.67 6.05
C SER A 184 6.73 -10.20 4.98
N VAL A 185 7.64 -9.35 4.49
CA VAL A 185 8.57 -9.71 3.42
C VAL A 185 10.00 -9.61 3.92
N THR A 186 10.80 -10.63 3.60
CA THR A 186 12.21 -10.70 3.94
C THR A 186 13.01 -11.17 2.72
N CYS A 187 14.07 -10.45 2.35
CA CYS A 187 15.05 -10.94 1.39
C CYS A 187 16.00 -11.92 2.10
N ILE A 188 16.24 -13.08 1.52
CA ILE A 188 17.03 -14.16 2.14
C ILE A 188 18.44 -14.20 1.58
N ASP A 189 18.62 -13.72 0.35
CA ASP A 189 19.93 -13.62 -0.24
C ASP A 189 20.57 -12.34 0.30
N ASP A 190 21.73 -12.51 0.93
CA ASP A 190 22.53 -11.41 1.47
C ASP A 190 22.91 -10.45 0.34
N PRO A 191 22.84 -9.13 0.53
CA PRO A 191 23.59 -8.21 -0.31
C PRO A 191 25.07 -8.47 -0.03
N ALA A 192 25.72 -9.27 -0.89
CA ALA A 192 27.17 -9.40 -0.91
C ALA A 192 27.86 -8.04 -1.12
#